data_AF-A0AAU7W021-F1
#
_entry.id   AF-A0AAU7W021-F1
#
_cell.length_a   1.000
_cell.length_b   1.000
_cell.length_c   1.000
_cell.angle_alpha   90.00
_cell.angle_beta   90.00
_cell.angle_gamma   90.00
#
_symmetry.space_group_name_H-M   'P 1'
#
loop_
_entity.id
_entity.type
_entity.pdbx_description
1 polymer ?
#
loop_
_entity_poly.entity_id
_entity_poly.type
_entity_poly.pdbx_seq_one_letter_code
_entity_poly.pdbx_strand_id
1 'polypeptide(L)'
;MSTPTVDHTATVWMANDIPVRMVYAGRRWRITDTPTRLRHSSWSVPLDGAHHGLYGWRFQGTDDDGVTFVFDVYKAEDGWHVHRTYE
;
A
#
# COMPACT_ATOMS: atom_id res chain seq x y z
N MET A 1 2.83 10.06 -20.66
CA MET A 1 2.15 10.85 -19.62
C MET A 1 2.43 10.16 -18.30
N SER A 2 3.29 10.75 -17.46
CA SER A 2 3.57 10.20 -16.13
C SER A 2 2.43 10.61 -15.22
N THR A 3 1.61 9.65 -14.81
CA THR A 3 0.58 9.88 -13.80
C THR A 3 1.26 10.40 -12.54
N PRO A 4 0.87 11.56 -11.99
CA PRO A 4 1.40 12.02 -10.71
C PRO A 4 1.04 10.98 -9.67
N THR A 5 2.05 10.32 -9.11
CA THR A 5 1.88 9.44 -7.95
C THR A 5 1.62 10.35 -6.76
N VAL A 6 0.36 10.75 -6.57
CA VAL A 6 -0.04 11.47 -5.36
C VAL A 6 0.04 10.48 -4.23
N ASP A 7 1.05 10.65 -3.39
CA ASP A 7 1.28 9.90 -2.16
C ASP A 7 0.15 10.25 -1.19
N HIS A 8 -0.94 9.50 -1.27
CA HIS A 8 -2.07 9.66 -0.37
C HIS A 8 -1.84 8.76 0.84
N THR A 9 -1.80 9.37 2.03
CA THR A 9 -1.73 8.65 3.30
C THR A 9 -2.85 7.62 3.39
N ALA A 10 -2.46 6.39 3.65
CA ALA A 10 -3.35 5.27 3.89
C ALA A 10 -3.31 4.87 5.38
N THR A 11 -4.42 4.33 5.86
CA THR A 11 -4.43 3.62 7.14
C THR A 11 -4.57 2.14 6.86
N VAL A 12 -3.56 1.34 7.23
CA VAL A 12 -3.57 -0.12 7.08
C VAL A 12 -3.68 -0.76 8.46
N TRP A 13 -4.69 -1.60 8.63
CA TRP A 13 -4.82 -2.46 9.81
C TRP A 13 -4.08 -3.77 9.58
N MET A 14 -3.32 -4.16 10.58
CA MET A 14 -2.49 -5.36 10.56
C MET A 14 -3.05 -6.38 11.56
N ALA A 15 -3.03 -7.66 11.20
CA ALA A 15 -3.21 -8.78 12.11
C ALA A 15 -2.01 -9.72 11.98
N ASN A 16 -1.34 -10.06 13.08
CA ASN A 16 -0.12 -10.88 13.06
C ASN A 16 0.93 -10.37 12.04
N ASP A 17 1.16 -9.06 12.01
CA ASP A 17 2.05 -8.39 11.06
C ASP A 17 1.69 -8.53 9.57
N ILE A 18 0.47 -8.98 9.26
CA ILE A 18 -0.06 -9.09 7.90
C ILE A 18 -1.20 -8.08 7.70
N PRO A 19 -1.24 -7.34 6.58
CA PRO A 19 -2.35 -6.44 6.26
C PRO A 19 -3.69 -7.18 6.19
N VAL A 20 -4.73 -6.68 6.87
CA VAL A 20 -6.09 -7.24 6.80
C VAL A 20 -7.15 -6.26 6.29
N ARG A 21 -6.95 -4.96 6.45
CA ARG A 21 -7.86 -3.91 5.97
C ARG A 21 -7.09 -2.64 5.67
N MET A 22 -7.63 -1.81 4.79
CA MET A 22 -7.08 -0.50 4.48
C MET A 22 -8.19 0.55 4.34
N VAL A 23 -7.89 1.80 4.70
CA VAL A 23 -8.66 2.97 4.28
C VAL A 23 -7.77 3.84 3.42
N TYR A 24 -8.25 4.16 2.23
CA TYR A 24 -7.52 4.92 1.21
C TYR A 24 -8.50 5.73 0.38
N ALA A 25 -8.18 7.01 0.13
CA ALA A 25 -9.02 7.94 -0.63
C ALA A 25 -10.48 8.00 -0.14
N GLY A 26 -10.69 7.93 1.18
CA GLY A 26 -12.03 7.93 1.80
C GLY A 26 -12.82 6.62 1.64
N ARG A 27 -12.27 5.61 0.96
CA ARG A 27 -12.88 4.28 0.79
C ARG A 27 -12.27 3.27 1.74
N ARG A 28 -13.10 2.30 2.15
CA ARG A 28 -12.67 1.13 2.92
C ARG A 28 -12.38 -0.01 1.95
N TRP A 29 -11.22 -0.62 2.13
CA TRP A 29 -10.73 -1.71 1.32
C TRP A 29 -10.54 -2.92 2.22
N ARG A 30 -11.31 -3.98 1.95
CA ARG A 30 -11.11 -5.28 2.58
C ARG A 30 -10.06 -6.04 1.79
N ILE A 31 -9.04 -6.53 2.48
CA ILE A 31 -8.03 -7.34 1.82
C ILE A 31 -8.62 -8.72 1.55
N THR A 32 -8.66 -9.10 0.28
CA THR A 32 -9.33 -10.33 -0.21
C THR A 32 -8.35 -11.41 -0.66
N ASP A 33 -7.08 -11.07 -0.85
CA ASP A 33 -6.01 -12.01 -1.21
C ASP A 33 -4.95 -12.13 -0.09
N THR A 34 -3.98 -13.03 -0.27
CA THR A 34 -2.81 -13.21 0.62
C THR A 34 -1.79 -12.09 0.38
N PRO A 35 -1.57 -11.18 1.35
CA PRO A 35 -0.62 -10.09 1.16
C PRO A 35 0.80 -10.60 0.91
N THR A 36 1.44 -10.04 -0.10
CA THR A 36 2.82 -10.34 -0.45
C THR A 36 3.73 -9.25 0.07
N ARG A 37 4.72 -9.61 0.89
CA ARG A 37 5.66 -8.65 1.48
C ARG A 37 6.71 -8.24 0.45
N LEU A 38 6.77 -6.95 0.15
CA LEU A 38 7.79 -6.39 -0.73
C LEU A 38 9.05 -6.14 0.09
N ARG A 39 10.12 -6.87 -0.24
CA ARG A 39 11.48 -6.66 0.30
C ARG A 39 12.21 -5.64 -0.57
N HIS A 40 13.15 -4.94 0.06
CA HIS A 40 13.98 -3.79 -0.37
C HIS A 40 14.45 -3.73 -1.84
N SER A 41 14.39 -4.80 -2.62
CA SER A 41 14.94 -4.90 -3.98
C SER A 41 13.95 -4.60 -5.12
N SER A 42 12.65 -4.51 -4.86
CA SER A 42 11.64 -4.24 -5.92
C SER A 42 11.06 -2.82 -5.91
N TRP A 43 11.54 -1.95 -5.02
CA TRP A 43 11.07 -0.57 -4.91
C TRP A 43 11.97 0.37 -5.73
N SER A 44 11.52 0.77 -6.91
CA SER A 44 12.30 1.64 -7.83
C SER A 44 12.09 3.14 -7.59
N VAL A 45 11.65 3.55 -6.39
CA VAL A 45 11.45 4.97 -6.09
C VAL A 45 12.78 5.54 -5.59
N PRO A 46 13.34 6.61 -6.21
CA PRO A 46 14.51 7.27 -5.67
C PRO A 46 14.09 7.92 -4.35
N LEU A 47 14.55 7.34 -3.25
CA LEU A 47 14.33 7.84 -1.91
C LEU A 47 15.53 8.72 -1.55
N ASP A 48 15.42 10.02 -1.83
CA ASP A 48 16.35 11.02 -1.31
C ASP A 48 16.21 11.05 0.22
N GLY A 49 17.09 10.31 0.91
CA GLY A 49 17.47 10.56 2.29
C GLY A 49 16.50 10.13 3.40
N ALA A 50 16.38 8.82 3.66
CA ALA A 50 16.23 8.29 5.03
C ALA A 50 16.31 6.75 5.03
N HIS A 51 17.48 6.23 5.38
CA HIS A 51 17.77 4.80 5.47
C HIS A 51 17.16 4.17 6.73
N HIS A 52 15.87 3.86 6.79
CA HIS A 52 15.33 2.97 7.84
C HIS A 52 14.18 2.08 7.33
N GLY A 53 14.52 0.91 6.78
CA GLY A 53 13.68 -0.30 6.88
C GLY A 53 12.25 -0.22 6.33
N LEU A 54 12.03 0.43 5.19
CA LEU A 54 10.72 0.45 4.54
C LEU A 54 10.26 -1.00 4.25
N TYR A 55 9.18 -1.42 4.90
CA TYR A 55 8.48 -2.66 4.59
C TYR A 55 7.28 -2.32 3.71
N GLY A 56 7.27 -2.84 2.49
CA GLY A 56 6.14 -2.72 1.58
C GLY A 56 5.26 -3.96 1.61
N TRP A 57 4.02 -3.79 1.17
CA TRP A 57 3.08 -4.88 0.91
C TRP A 57 2.40 -4.66 -0.43
N ARG A 58 2.18 -5.77 -1.13
CA ARG A 58 1.24 -5.86 -2.23
C ARG A 58 0.05 -6.69 -1.78
N PHE A 59 -1.15 -6.17 -1.94
CA PHE A 59 -2.37 -6.94 -1.66
C PHE A 59 -3.52 -6.47 -2.54
N GLN A 60 -4.46 -7.38 -2.78
CA GLN A 60 -5.73 -7.05 -3.39
C GLN A 60 -6.71 -6.54 -2.33
N GLY A 61 -7.28 -5.37 -2.55
CA GLY A 61 -8.35 -4.79 -1.76
C GLY A 61 -9.64 -4.70 -2.56
N THR A 62 -10.74 -5.15 -1.97
CA THR A 62 -12.09 -5.00 -2.51
C THR A 62 -12.88 -4.02 -1.64
N ASP A 63 -13.53 -3.03 -2.24
CA ASP A 63 -14.37 -2.08 -1.51
C ASP A 63 -15.81 -2.60 -1.30
N ASP A 64 -16.62 -1.81 -0.60
CA ASP A 64 -18.01 -2.16 -0.31
C ASP A 64 -18.91 -2.15 -1.56
N ASP A 65 -18.49 -1.50 -2.65
CA ASP A 65 -19.17 -1.50 -3.96
C ASP A 65 -18.78 -2.73 -4.81
N GLY A 66 -17.88 -3.58 -4.32
CA GLY A 66 -17.35 -4.76 -5.02
C GLY A 66 -16.20 -4.46 -5.98
N VAL A 67 -15.71 -3.22 -5.99
CA VAL A 67 -14.58 -2.82 -6.84
C VAL A 67 -13.30 -3.38 -6.24
N THR A 68 -12.49 -4.01 -7.08
CA THR A 68 -11.26 -4.67 -6.66
C THR A 68 -10.07 -4.00 -7.31
N PHE A 69 -9.05 -3.68 -6.49
CA PHE A 69 -7.77 -3.18 -6.96
C PHE A 69 -6.63 -3.86 -6.22
N VAL A 70 -5.47 -3.98 -6.87
CA VAL A 70 -4.21 -4.34 -6.22
C VAL A 70 -3.50 -3.07 -5.77
N PHE A 71 -3.14 -3.02 -4.50
CA PHE A 71 -2.44 -1.91 -3.86
C PHE A 71 -1.00 -2.32 -3.55
N ASP A 72 -0.06 -1.49 -3.99
CA ASP A 72 1.29 -1.46 -3.45
C ASP A 72 1.35 -0.38 -2.38
N VAL A 73 1.63 -0.78 -1.14
CA VAL A 73 1.77 0.14 -0.01
C VAL A 73 3.16 0.03 0.61
N TYR A 74 3.61 1.10 1.22
CA TYR A 74 4.85 1.13 1.99
C TYR A 74 4.66 1.91 3.28
N LYS A 75 5.42 1.53 4.32
CA LYS A 75 5.41 2.22 5.60
C LYS A 75 6.55 3.23 5.65
N ALA A 76 6.25 4.52 5.61
CA ALA A 76 7.18 5.62 5.85
C ALA A 76 7.17 6.05 7.33
N GLU A 77 7.88 7.12 7.66
CA GLU A 77 7.97 7.66 9.03
C GLU A 77 6.62 8.15 9.58
N ASP A 78 5.77 8.70 8.71
CA ASP A 78 4.48 9.31 9.04
C ASP A 78 3.28 8.36 8.91
N GLY A 79 3.47 7.17 8.34
CA GLY A 79 2.39 6.19 8.22
C GLY A 79 2.53 5.24 7.03
N TRP A 80 1.40 4.68 6.62
CA TRP A 80 1.31 3.89 5.39
C TRP A 80 0.96 4.79 4.22
N HIS A 81 1.55 4.52 3.07
CA HIS A 81 1.30 5.24 1.83
C HIS A 81 1.06 4.28 0.69
N VAL A 82 0.17 4.65 -0.23
CA VAL A 82 -0.05 3.88 -1.46
C VAL A 82 0.89 4.39 -2.53
N HIS A 83 1.72 3.48 -3.05
CA HIS A 83 2.62 3.76 -4.14
C HIS A 83 1.96 3.56 -5.50
N ARG A 84 1.24 2.46 -5.68
CA ARG A 84 0.54 2.15 -6.94
C ARG A 84 -0.76 1.41 -6.68
N THR A 85 -1.71 1.66 -7.55
CA THR A 85 -3.00 0.97 -7.61
C THR A 85 -3.18 0.40 -9.01
N TYR A 86 -3.54 -0.88 -9.10
CA TYR A 86 -3.80 -1.59 -10.34
C TYR A 86 -5.22 -2.16 -10.32
N GLU A 87 -5.93 -2.09 -11.44
CA GLU A 87 -7.25 -2.73 -11.63
C GLU A 87 -7.11 -4.21 -11.97
#